data_AF-A0A5C5WK41-F1
#
_entry.id   AF-A0A5C5WK41-F1
#
_cell.length_a   1.000
_cell.length_b   1.000
_cell.length_c   1.000
_cell.angle_alpha   90.00
_cell.angle_beta   90.00
_cell.angle_gamma   90.00
#
_symmetry.space_group_name_H-M   'P 1'
#
loop_
_entity.id
_entity.type
_entity.pdbx_description
1 polymer ?
#
loop_
_entity_poly.entity_id
_entity_poly.type
_entity_poly.pdbx_seq_one_letter_code
_entity_poly.pdbx_strand_id
1 'polypeptide(L)'
;MLRLLSHHLLSFDSSSRAFRLLSYPSHQPVLGHRRKNTSAFTLIELLVVIAIIGILVGLLLPAVQAAREAARAMQCSNNMKQIGLALHNYASVYREAIPNNGFSGIGYPNDYSPHAKLLPYLEQAQLQDLIDFSLNMGHPATADLPEGLHEAAGKRVESFECPSDIGAALHGLTMASGREIQIAGTSYGMNQGSGLDGVFHPGNGVPSDGLCYVGAKMKFRDVLDGTSHTIAFAESTIGLGLNTTTAEPKMDGRGYAAAVSSVGAPVIEAAAQNDYPVVESFITGWNGSRQHYWLRGSVPNGPVMNGYLTPNSYIPDLTFRSAKVTGARSYHTGTVKVLLLDGSVQNVTDSVDADVWHASWTKHGGEIETVSSL
;
A
#
# COMPACT_ATOMS: atom_id res chain seq x y z
N MET A 1 18.46 -33.81 -51.42
CA MET A 1 18.87 -35.15 -51.88
C MET A 1 19.07 -36.02 -50.65
N LEU A 2 18.23 -37.06 -50.49
CA LEU A 2 18.27 -38.23 -49.57
C LEU A 2 18.68 -38.03 -48.08
N ARG A 3 17.80 -38.25 -47.09
CA ARG A 3 17.30 -39.51 -46.45
C ARG A 3 18.28 -40.16 -45.44
N LEU A 4 17.84 -40.29 -44.17
CA LEU A 4 17.95 -41.46 -43.24
C LEU A 4 17.54 -41.01 -41.81
N LEU A 5 16.30 -41.30 -41.36
CA LEU A 5 15.79 -42.44 -40.56
C LEU A 5 15.93 -42.32 -39.02
N SER A 6 14.81 -42.20 -38.31
CA SER A 6 14.43 -43.08 -37.18
C SER A 6 12.98 -42.84 -36.74
N HIS A 7 12.29 -43.93 -36.40
CA HIS A 7 10.83 -44.11 -36.25
C HIS A 7 10.32 -43.94 -34.81
N HIS A 8 9.05 -43.51 -34.67
CA HIS A 8 8.01 -44.05 -33.75
C HIS A 8 6.66 -43.36 -34.10
N LEU A 9 5.83 -43.93 -34.98
CA LEU A 9 4.73 -44.89 -34.73
C LEU A 9 3.65 -44.42 -33.73
N LEU A 10 2.66 -43.69 -34.25
CA LEU A 10 1.26 -43.73 -33.78
C LEU A 10 0.39 -43.98 -35.01
N SER A 11 -0.24 -45.16 -35.06
CA SER A 11 -1.23 -45.52 -36.09
C SER A 11 -2.62 -45.49 -35.44
N PHE A 12 -3.49 -44.65 -35.99
CA PHE A 12 -4.94 -44.77 -35.81
C PHE A 12 -5.45 -45.46 -37.08
N ASP A 13 -6.00 -46.67 -36.92
CA ASP A 13 -6.71 -47.36 -37.99
C ASP A 13 -8.21 -47.41 -37.65
N SER A 14 -9.01 -47.00 -38.62
CA SER A 14 -10.46 -46.96 -38.61
C SER A 14 -10.94 -48.10 -39.50
N SER A 15 -11.46 -49.17 -38.91
CA SER A 15 -12.41 -50.03 -39.62
C SER A 15 -13.48 -50.63 -38.70
N SER A 16 -14.70 -50.21 -39.02
CA SER A 16 -15.97 -50.94 -38.97
C SER A 16 -15.89 -52.44 -38.67
N ARG A 17 -16.62 -52.88 -37.64
CA ARG A 17 -17.22 -54.22 -37.54
C ARG A 17 -18.48 -54.20 -36.68
N ALA A 18 -19.58 -54.61 -37.29
CA ALA A 18 -20.90 -54.81 -36.70
C ALA A 18 -20.85 -55.86 -35.57
N PHE A 19 -21.41 -55.54 -34.41
CA PHE A 19 -21.49 -56.45 -33.27
C PHE A 19 -22.91 -57.03 -33.17
N ARG A 20 -22.98 -58.37 -33.32
CA ARG A 20 -24.18 -59.20 -33.19
C ARG A 20 -24.62 -59.25 -31.72
N LEU A 21 -25.91 -59.04 -31.48
CA LEU A 21 -26.58 -59.28 -30.21
C LEU A 21 -26.59 -60.78 -29.89
N LEU A 22 -25.95 -61.19 -28.81
CA LEU A 22 -26.19 -62.47 -28.14
C LEU A 22 -26.91 -62.19 -26.82
N SER A 23 -28.15 -62.66 -26.75
CA SER A 23 -29.03 -62.56 -25.59
C SER A 23 -28.51 -63.41 -24.42
N TYR A 24 -28.23 -62.79 -23.28
CA TYR A 24 -28.01 -63.49 -22.01
C TYR A 24 -29.27 -63.38 -21.14
N PRO A 25 -29.77 -64.49 -20.53
CA PRO A 25 -30.92 -64.43 -19.64
C PRO A 25 -30.53 -63.83 -18.29
N SER A 26 -31.32 -62.87 -17.81
CA SER A 26 -31.17 -62.17 -16.54
C SER A 26 -31.73 -62.96 -15.37
N HIS A 27 -30.85 -63.49 -14.51
CA HIS A 27 -31.22 -63.86 -13.14
C HIS A 27 -30.93 -62.69 -12.21
N GLN A 28 -31.97 -62.00 -11.73
CA GLN A 28 -31.85 -61.03 -10.64
C GLN A 28 -32.09 -61.70 -9.28
N PRO A 29 -31.21 -61.50 -8.29
CA PRO A 29 -31.49 -61.88 -6.90
C PRO A 29 -32.47 -60.88 -6.28
N VAL A 30 -33.49 -61.39 -5.59
CA VAL A 30 -34.49 -60.60 -4.88
C VAL A 30 -33.86 -60.08 -3.58
N LEU A 31 -33.34 -58.85 -3.61
CA LEU A 31 -32.92 -58.11 -2.41
C LEU A 31 -34.17 -57.65 -1.65
N GLY A 32 -34.51 -58.39 -0.59
CA GLY A 32 -35.54 -58.00 0.38
C GLY A 32 -35.22 -56.64 1.00
N HIS A 33 -35.89 -55.60 0.51
CA HIS A 33 -35.85 -54.27 1.11
C HIS A 33 -36.53 -54.32 2.47
N ARG A 34 -35.74 -54.38 3.54
CA ARG A 34 -36.19 -53.96 4.87
C ARG A 34 -36.67 -52.51 4.70
N ARG A 35 -37.98 -52.27 4.72
CA ARG A 35 -38.56 -50.92 4.78
C ARG A 35 -38.00 -50.25 6.03
N LYS A 36 -36.95 -49.44 5.88
CA LYS A 36 -36.67 -48.39 6.84
C LYS A 36 -37.88 -47.47 6.74
N ASN A 37 -38.66 -47.36 7.82
CA ASN A 37 -39.62 -46.29 7.99
C ASN A 37 -38.84 -44.97 7.96
N THR A 38 -38.61 -44.42 6.77
CA THR A 38 -38.17 -43.05 6.61
C THR A 38 -39.39 -42.20 6.88
N SER A 39 -39.41 -41.49 8.01
CA SER A 39 -40.38 -40.43 8.26
C SER A 39 -40.32 -39.46 7.09
N ALA A 40 -41.41 -39.35 6.32
CA ALA A 40 -41.52 -38.34 5.28
C ALA A 40 -41.62 -36.97 5.95
N PHE A 41 -40.66 -36.08 5.66
CA PHE A 41 -40.67 -34.69 6.11
C PHE A 41 -41.82 -33.96 5.42
N THR A 42 -42.62 -33.19 6.16
CA THR A 42 -43.65 -32.34 5.56
C THR A 42 -43.00 -31.13 4.89
N LEU A 43 -43.62 -30.64 3.80
CA LEU A 43 -43.18 -29.41 3.11
C LEU A 43 -43.03 -28.24 4.09
N ILE A 44 -43.92 -28.17 5.08
CA ILE A 44 -43.95 -27.11 6.10
C ILE A 44 -42.72 -27.19 7.00
N GLU A 45 -42.36 -28.37 7.49
CA GLU A 45 -41.17 -28.54 8.35
C GLU A 45 -39.89 -28.13 7.63
N LEU A 46 -39.75 -28.48 6.34
CA LEU A 46 -38.62 -28.04 5.53
C LEU A 46 -38.61 -26.51 5.35
N LEU A 47 -39.78 -25.92 5.10
CA LEU A 47 -39.93 -24.48 4.88
C LEU A 47 -39.62 -23.66 6.14
N VAL A 48 -39.99 -24.14 7.33
CA VAL A 48 -39.66 -23.49 8.61
C VAL A 48 -38.16 -23.54 8.87
N VAL A 49 -37.50 -24.67 8.61
CA VAL A 49 -36.05 -24.82 8.84
C VAL A 49 -35.27 -23.88 7.93
N ILE A 50 -35.60 -23.82 6.63
CA ILE A 50 -34.94 -22.88 5.73
C ILE A 50 -35.23 -21.42 6.10
N ALA A 51 -36.42 -21.10 6.63
CA ALA A 51 -36.75 -19.77 7.10
C ALA A 51 -35.89 -19.37 8.31
N ILE A 52 -35.72 -20.27 9.28
CA ILE A 52 -34.86 -20.02 10.45
C ILE A 52 -33.40 -19.87 10.04
N ILE A 53 -32.87 -20.77 9.19
CA ILE A 53 -31.50 -20.66 8.68
C ILE A 53 -31.33 -19.35 7.89
N GLY A 54 -32.31 -18.98 7.08
CA GLY A 54 -32.33 -17.73 6.33
C GLY A 54 -32.25 -16.50 7.24
N ILE A 55 -33.02 -16.48 8.33
CA ILE A 55 -32.97 -15.41 9.34
C ILE A 55 -31.61 -15.39 10.04
N LEU A 56 -31.10 -16.54 10.49
CA LEU A 56 -29.80 -16.62 11.17
C LEU A 56 -28.66 -16.15 10.27
N VAL A 57 -28.60 -16.64 9.03
CA VAL A 57 -27.57 -16.23 8.05
C VAL A 57 -27.73 -14.74 7.70
N GLY A 58 -28.97 -14.27 7.53
CA GLY A 58 -29.28 -12.86 7.26
C GLY A 58 -28.78 -11.91 8.35
N LEU A 59 -28.81 -12.34 9.62
CA LEU A 59 -28.30 -11.56 10.74
C LEU A 59 -26.78 -11.75 10.95
N LEU A 60 -26.24 -12.93 10.68
CA LEU A 60 -24.83 -13.26 10.94
C LEU A 60 -23.88 -12.72 9.85
N LEU A 61 -24.29 -12.71 8.58
CA LEU A 61 -23.39 -12.33 7.50
C LEU A 61 -22.89 -10.86 7.61
N PRO A 62 -23.76 -9.85 7.84
CA PRO A 62 -23.30 -8.48 8.05
C PRO A 62 -22.41 -8.34 9.30
N ALA A 63 -22.76 -9.05 10.38
CA ALA A 63 -22.02 -9.02 11.64
C ALA A 63 -20.60 -9.59 11.50
N VAL A 64 -20.44 -10.71 10.78
CA VAL A 64 -19.12 -11.31 10.55
C VAL A 64 -18.21 -10.40 9.73
N GLN A 65 -18.76 -9.68 8.73
CA GLN A 65 -17.95 -8.75 7.93
C GLN A 65 -17.52 -7.53 8.75
N ALA A 66 -18.44 -6.96 9.54
CA ALA A 66 -18.10 -5.86 10.46
C ALA A 66 -17.00 -6.27 11.46
N ALA A 67 -17.10 -7.47 12.03
CA ALA A 67 -16.08 -8.00 12.94
C ALA A 67 -14.72 -8.20 12.25
N ARG A 68 -14.70 -8.70 11.00
CA ARG A 68 -13.46 -8.86 10.22
C ARG A 68 -12.79 -7.53 9.93
N GLU A 69 -13.55 -6.52 9.53
CA GLU A 69 -12.99 -5.21 9.24
C GLU A 69 -12.48 -4.53 10.52
N ALA A 70 -13.20 -4.65 11.64
CA ALA A 70 -12.72 -4.16 12.93
C ALA A 70 -11.38 -4.83 13.33
N ALA A 71 -11.23 -6.13 13.09
CA ALA A 71 -9.97 -6.84 13.34
C ALA A 71 -8.82 -6.33 12.45
N ARG A 72 -9.08 -6.09 11.16
CA ARG A 72 -8.08 -5.50 10.25
C ARG A 72 -7.68 -4.09 10.66
N ALA A 73 -8.64 -3.24 10.99
CA ALA A 73 -8.40 -1.89 11.49
C ALA A 73 -7.59 -1.89 12.80
N MET A 74 -7.86 -2.85 13.69
CA MET A 74 -7.04 -3.04 14.90
C MET A 74 -5.61 -3.45 14.54
N GLN A 75 -5.43 -4.36 13.58
CA GLN A 75 -4.11 -4.77 13.11
C GLN A 75 -3.33 -3.60 12.48
N CYS A 76 -3.94 -2.78 11.62
CA CYS A 76 -3.28 -1.60 11.05
C CYS A 76 -2.84 -0.63 12.16
N SER A 77 -3.68 -0.43 13.19
CA SER A 77 -3.33 0.39 14.35
C SER A 77 -2.16 -0.20 15.15
N ASN A 78 -2.11 -1.52 15.30
CA ASN A 78 -1.00 -2.20 15.99
C ASN A 78 0.30 -2.13 15.18
N ASN A 79 0.25 -2.25 13.86
CA ASN A 79 1.39 -2.08 12.97
C ASN A 79 1.99 -0.67 13.11
N MET A 80 1.17 0.39 13.12
CA MET A 80 1.62 1.76 13.40
C MET A 80 2.22 1.90 14.81
N LYS A 81 1.63 1.28 15.84
CA LYS A 81 2.23 1.27 17.19
C LYS A 81 3.61 0.61 17.22
N GLN A 82 3.80 -0.48 16.45
CA GLN A 82 5.11 -1.11 16.31
C GLN A 82 6.10 -0.17 15.62
N ILE A 83 5.69 0.53 14.56
CA ILE A 83 6.51 1.55 13.89
C ILE A 83 6.86 2.70 14.85
N GLY A 84 5.91 3.16 15.67
CA GLY A 84 6.14 4.18 16.69
C GLY A 84 7.15 3.74 17.75
N LEU A 85 7.00 2.51 18.27
CA LEU A 85 7.97 1.93 19.20
C LEU A 85 9.37 1.82 18.56
N ALA A 86 9.43 1.36 17.31
CA ALA A 86 10.66 1.28 16.55
C ALA A 86 11.33 2.65 16.36
N LEU A 87 10.53 3.68 16.08
CA LEU A 87 10.97 5.07 15.96
C LEU A 87 11.60 5.58 17.26
N HIS A 88 10.98 5.32 18.41
CA HIS A 88 11.54 5.71 19.71
C HIS A 88 12.80 4.92 20.08
N ASN A 89 12.85 3.61 19.77
CA ASN A 89 14.04 2.79 19.97
C ASN A 89 15.21 3.28 19.09
N TYR A 90 14.94 3.59 17.82
CA TYR A 90 15.91 4.25 16.93
C TYR A 90 16.42 5.55 17.56
N ALA A 91 15.52 6.42 18.00
CA ALA A 91 15.89 7.70 18.59
C ALA A 91 16.74 7.53 19.86
N SER A 92 16.45 6.55 20.70
CA SER A 92 17.24 6.22 21.89
C SER A 92 18.70 5.88 21.55
N VAL A 93 18.91 5.09 20.49
CA VAL A 93 20.25 4.69 20.03
C VAL A 93 20.97 5.84 19.32
N TYR A 94 20.25 6.64 18.53
CA TYR A 94 20.80 7.68 17.67
C TYR A 94 20.71 9.10 18.27
N ARG A 95 20.82 9.24 19.60
CA ARG A 95 20.89 10.54 20.31
C ARG A 95 19.71 11.46 20.00
N GLU A 96 18.51 10.91 20.13
CA GLU A 96 17.20 11.53 19.89
C GLU A 96 16.96 11.94 18.42
N ALA A 97 17.75 11.40 17.48
CA ALA A 97 17.55 11.66 16.06
C ALA A 97 16.30 10.94 15.54
N ILE A 98 15.53 11.66 14.72
CA ILE A 98 14.45 11.11 13.91
C ILE A 98 15.07 10.60 12.59
N PRO A 99 14.70 9.41 12.10
CA PRO A 99 15.25 8.86 10.85
C PRO A 99 14.88 9.76 9.68
N ASN A 100 15.88 10.17 8.91
CA ASN A 100 15.71 11.02 7.73
C ASN A 100 15.47 10.18 6.46
N ASN A 101 15.30 10.86 5.32
CA ASN A 101 15.12 10.22 4.01
C ASN A 101 16.44 9.96 3.26
N GLY A 102 17.52 9.70 3.99
CA GLY A 102 18.85 9.51 3.43
C GLY A 102 19.66 10.81 3.37
N PHE A 103 20.73 10.80 2.57
CA PHE A 103 21.72 11.88 2.53
C PHE A 103 22.01 12.33 1.10
N SER A 104 22.53 13.55 0.97
CA SER A 104 23.05 14.03 -0.32
C SER A 104 24.12 13.07 -0.85
N GLY A 105 24.06 12.77 -2.14
CA GLY A 105 24.98 11.87 -2.83
C GLY A 105 25.53 12.49 -4.12
N ILE A 106 26.37 11.72 -4.83
CA ILE A 106 26.92 12.13 -6.12
C ILE A 106 25.85 11.93 -7.20
N GLY A 107 25.41 13.02 -7.82
CA GLY A 107 24.42 13.03 -8.92
C GLY A 107 22.96 12.85 -8.46
N TYR A 108 22.71 11.99 -7.47
CA TYR A 108 21.40 11.78 -6.85
C TYR A 108 21.58 11.48 -5.35
N PRO A 109 20.59 11.80 -4.48
CA PRO A 109 20.64 11.41 -3.07
C PRO A 109 20.80 9.90 -2.88
N ASN A 110 21.48 9.52 -1.80
CA ASN A 110 21.45 8.15 -1.31
C ASN A 110 20.29 8.01 -0.32
N ASP A 111 19.10 7.70 -0.85
CA ASP A 111 17.80 7.89 -0.24
C ASP A 111 17.20 6.63 0.39
N TYR A 112 17.98 5.95 1.24
CA TYR A 112 17.45 4.91 2.12
C TYR A 112 16.33 5.50 2.99
N SER A 113 15.15 4.93 2.85
CA SER A 113 13.96 5.43 3.51
C SER A 113 14.06 5.30 5.05
N PRO A 114 13.17 5.97 5.78
CA PRO A 114 13.03 5.75 7.22
C PRO A 114 12.70 4.31 7.57
N HIS A 115 11.86 3.64 6.76
CA HIS A 115 11.48 2.24 6.98
C HIS A 115 12.71 1.33 6.99
N ALA A 116 13.64 1.52 6.06
CA ALA A 116 14.90 0.78 6.01
C ALA A 116 15.78 1.00 7.25
N LYS A 117 15.64 2.12 7.96
CA LYS A 117 16.41 2.41 9.18
C LYS A 117 15.74 1.86 10.44
N LEU A 118 14.45 1.56 10.37
CA LEU A 118 13.65 1.08 11.49
C LEU A 118 13.61 -0.44 11.62
N LEU A 119 14.03 -1.19 10.60
CA LEU A 119 13.98 -2.66 10.57
C LEU A 119 14.54 -3.36 11.82
N PRO A 120 15.72 -2.99 12.37
CA PRO A 120 16.27 -3.66 13.56
C PRO A 120 15.37 -3.55 14.78
N TYR A 121 14.51 -2.53 14.82
CA TYR A 121 13.60 -2.24 15.93
C TYR A 121 12.18 -2.76 15.68
N LEU A 122 11.99 -3.51 14.59
CA LEU A 122 10.74 -4.17 14.18
C LEU A 122 10.92 -5.69 14.07
N GLU A 123 11.89 -6.27 14.79
CA GLU A 123 12.25 -7.70 14.69
C GLU A 123 12.68 -8.11 13.26
N GLN A 124 13.17 -7.16 12.45
CA GLN A 124 13.65 -7.39 11.08
C GLN A 124 15.17 -7.22 10.96
N ALA A 125 15.93 -7.57 12.02
CA ALA A 125 17.40 -7.47 12.02
C ALA A 125 18.06 -8.29 10.88
N GLN A 126 17.57 -9.50 10.61
CA GLN A 126 18.10 -10.33 9.50
C GLN A 126 17.89 -9.69 8.12
N LEU A 127 16.81 -8.93 7.94
CA LEU A 127 16.57 -8.17 6.72
C LEU A 127 17.48 -6.95 6.64
N GLN A 128 17.76 -6.29 7.77
CA GLN A 128 18.73 -5.20 7.83
C GLN A 128 20.13 -5.64 7.38
N ASP A 129 20.57 -6.84 7.76
CA ASP A 129 21.89 -7.37 7.43
C ASP A 129 22.10 -7.54 5.90
N LEU A 130 21.01 -7.57 5.12
CA LEU A 130 21.06 -7.58 3.65
C LEU A 130 21.27 -6.18 3.04
N ILE A 131 21.15 -5.12 3.83
CA ILE A 131 21.20 -3.72 3.37
C ILE A 131 22.56 -3.11 3.73
N ASP A 132 23.43 -2.97 2.73
CA ASP A 132 24.66 -2.20 2.88
C ASP A 132 24.40 -0.71 2.62
N PHE A 133 24.21 0.06 3.69
CA PHE A 133 23.99 1.52 3.64
C PHE A 133 25.16 2.31 3.06
N SER A 134 26.34 1.71 2.89
CA SER A 134 27.48 2.36 2.23
C SER A 134 27.34 2.38 0.71
N LEU A 135 26.49 1.51 0.14
CA LEU A 135 26.20 1.51 -1.29
C LEU A 135 25.41 2.76 -1.68
N ASN A 136 25.79 3.36 -2.79
CA ASN A 136 25.01 4.40 -3.45
C ASN A 136 23.94 3.75 -4.33
N MET A 137 22.66 3.99 -4.03
CA MET A 137 21.55 3.43 -4.81
C MET A 137 21.46 3.98 -6.25
N GLY A 138 22.11 5.11 -6.55
CA GLY A 138 22.14 5.72 -7.89
C GLY A 138 20.80 6.32 -8.32
N HIS A 139 20.77 7.15 -9.37
CA HIS A 139 19.52 7.74 -9.86
C HIS A 139 18.64 6.64 -10.50
N PRO A 140 17.39 6.42 -10.05
CA PRO A 140 16.58 5.27 -10.48
C PRO A 140 16.25 5.25 -11.98
N ALA A 141 16.19 6.42 -12.63
CA ALA A 141 15.97 6.51 -14.08
C ALA A 141 17.23 6.26 -14.95
N THR A 142 18.43 6.23 -14.37
CA THR A 142 19.68 6.13 -15.16
C THR A 142 20.68 5.11 -14.63
N ALA A 143 20.45 4.56 -13.44
CA ALA A 143 21.27 3.54 -12.81
C ALA A 143 20.38 2.43 -12.24
N ASP A 144 20.86 1.20 -12.34
CA ASP A 144 20.25 0.06 -11.68
C ASP A 144 20.45 0.14 -10.17
N LEU A 145 19.51 -0.44 -9.43
CA LEU A 145 19.72 -0.73 -8.02
C LEU A 145 20.95 -1.66 -7.88
N PRO A 146 21.89 -1.40 -6.96
CA PRO A 146 22.98 -2.32 -6.68
C PRO A 146 22.48 -3.74 -6.39
N GLU A 147 23.15 -4.75 -6.97
CA GLU A 147 22.70 -6.16 -6.89
C GLU A 147 22.57 -6.66 -5.44
N GLY A 148 23.44 -6.23 -4.54
CA GLY A 148 23.37 -6.56 -3.11
C GLY A 148 22.06 -6.13 -2.44
N LEU A 149 21.34 -5.16 -2.99
CA LEU A 149 20.08 -4.66 -2.43
C LEU A 149 18.83 -5.32 -3.05
N HIS A 150 18.98 -6.14 -4.09
CA HIS A 150 17.83 -6.72 -4.82
C HIS A 150 17.01 -7.65 -3.92
N GLU A 151 17.70 -8.46 -3.11
CA GLU A 151 17.00 -9.36 -2.19
C GLU A 151 16.20 -8.57 -1.16
N ALA A 152 16.83 -7.58 -0.49
CA ALA A 152 16.16 -6.77 0.51
C ALA A 152 14.94 -6.03 -0.06
N ALA A 153 15.09 -5.40 -1.23
CA ALA A 153 14.03 -4.62 -1.88
C ALA A 153 12.74 -5.43 -2.11
N GLY A 154 12.87 -6.74 -2.38
CA GLY A 154 11.75 -7.65 -2.64
C GLY A 154 11.17 -8.36 -1.40
N LYS A 155 11.62 -8.04 -0.18
CA LYS A 155 11.06 -8.66 1.03
C LYS A 155 9.89 -7.83 1.55
N ARG A 156 8.75 -8.51 1.74
CA ARG A 156 7.58 -7.96 2.42
C ARG A 156 7.82 -7.94 3.92
N VAL A 157 7.39 -6.86 4.56
CA VAL A 157 7.45 -6.68 6.00
C VAL A 157 6.02 -6.49 6.48
N GLU A 158 5.48 -7.47 7.21
CA GLU A 158 4.07 -7.48 7.60
C GLU A 158 3.67 -6.24 8.44
N SER A 159 4.58 -5.74 9.28
CA SER A 159 4.35 -4.53 10.07
C SER A 159 4.30 -3.25 9.22
N PHE A 160 4.68 -3.30 7.94
CA PHE A 160 4.56 -2.19 7.00
C PHE A 160 3.25 -2.23 6.21
N GLU A 161 2.46 -3.29 6.30
CA GLU A 161 1.29 -3.47 5.45
C GLU A 161 0.01 -3.41 6.29
N CYS A 162 -0.96 -2.61 5.86
CA CYS A 162 -2.29 -2.62 6.48
C CYS A 162 -3.10 -3.78 5.87
N PRO A 163 -3.67 -4.71 6.66
CA PRO A 163 -4.45 -5.82 6.10
C PRO A 163 -5.73 -5.43 5.33
N SER A 164 -6.18 -4.18 5.43
CA SER A 164 -7.26 -3.62 4.60
C SER A 164 -6.76 -3.02 3.29
N ASP A 165 -5.45 -2.87 3.11
CA ASP A 165 -4.83 -2.44 1.87
C ASP A 165 -4.86 -3.57 0.84
N ILE A 166 -5.54 -3.33 -0.28
CA ILE A 166 -5.67 -4.30 -1.36
C ILE A 166 -4.46 -4.31 -2.31
N GLY A 167 -3.54 -3.35 -2.17
CA GLY A 167 -2.30 -3.25 -2.95
C GLY A 167 -1.11 -4.01 -2.35
N ALA A 168 -1.26 -4.63 -1.17
CA ALA A 168 -0.19 -5.30 -0.43
C ALA A 168 0.32 -6.59 -1.12
N ALA A 169 1.11 -6.43 -2.18
CA ALA A 169 1.72 -7.48 -2.97
C ALA A 169 3.18 -7.14 -3.33
N LEU A 170 3.85 -8.03 -4.05
CA LEU A 170 5.12 -7.71 -4.71
C LEU A 170 4.84 -6.97 -6.02
N HIS A 171 5.72 -6.04 -6.36
CA HIS A 171 5.62 -5.21 -7.55
C HIS A 171 6.86 -5.38 -8.44
N GLY A 172 6.64 -5.34 -9.74
CA GLY A 172 7.73 -5.31 -10.72
C GLY A 172 8.37 -3.93 -10.79
N LEU A 173 9.70 -3.88 -10.71
CA LEU A 173 10.50 -2.70 -11.02
C LEU A 173 11.38 -2.99 -12.23
N THR A 174 11.17 -2.26 -13.31
CA THR A 174 12.09 -2.23 -14.46
C THR A 174 13.21 -1.23 -14.17
N MET A 175 14.45 -1.73 -14.07
CA MET A 175 15.63 -0.90 -13.83
C MET A 175 16.14 -0.25 -15.13
N ALA A 176 17.13 0.64 -15.03
CA ALA A 176 17.67 1.39 -16.17
C ALA A 176 18.27 0.49 -17.27
N SER A 177 18.81 -0.68 -16.91
CA SER A 177 19.29 -1.70 -17.85
C SER A 177 18.19 -2.48 -18.57
N GLY A 178 16.93 -2.31 -18.16
CA GLY A 178 15.80 -3.14 -18.59
C GLY A 178 15.62 -4.44 -17.81
N ARG A 179 16.51 -4.76 -16.85
CA ARG A 179 16.32 -5.90 -15.94
C ARG A 179 15.14 -5.63 -15.01
N GLU A 180 14.29 -6.63 -14.83
CA GLU A 180 13.16 -6.59 -13.90
C GLU A 180 13.53 -7.23 -12.56
N ILE A 181 13.14 -6.60 -11.47
CA ILE A 181 13.23 -7.14 -10.11
C ILE A 181 11.88 -7.02 -9.40
N GLN A 182 11.70 -7.78 -8.32
CA GLN A 182 10.55 -7.63 -7.43
C GLN A 182 10.90 -6.68 -6.30
N ILE A 183 9.96 -5.80 -5.96
CA ILE A 183 10.04 -4.89 -4.82
C ILE A 183 8.78 -4.99 -3.96
N ALA A 184 8.87 -4.61 -2.70
CA ALA A 184 7.73 -4.55 -1.78
C ALA A 184 7.45 -3.10 -1.34
N GLY A 185 6.17 -2.84 -1.06
CA GLY A 185 5.67 -1.54 -0.60
C GLY A 185 5.47 -1.42 0.90
N THR A 186 4.79 -0.34 1.29
CA THR A 186 4.33 -0.08 2.67
C THR A 186 3.01 0.69 2.61
N SER A 187 2.10 0.43 3.55
CA SER A 187 0.85 1.17 3.71
C SER A 187 1.03 2.42 4.59
N TYR A 188 2.25 2.76 4.99
CA TYR A 188 2.54 3.85 5.92
C TYR A 188 3.61 4.77 5.35
N GLY A 189 3.31 6.06 5.21
CA GLY A 189 4.24 7.08 4.74
C GLY A 189 4.72 7.98 5.87
N MET A 190 6.02 8.29 5.92
CA MET A 190 6.59 9.19 6.92
C MET A 190 6.38 10.66 6.54
N ASN A 191 6.16 11.50 7.56
CA ASN A 191 5.92 12.92 7.44
C ASN A 191 7.12 13.69 6.83
N GLN A 192 6.99 14.13 5.59
CA GLN A 192 7.85 15.10 4.94
C GLN A 192 7.50 16.54 5.31
N GLY A 193 6.21 16.84 5.48
CA GLY A 193 5.73 18.18 5.77
C GLY A 193 4.27 18.38 5.37
N SER A 194 3.76 19.59 5.59
CA SER A 194 2.43 19.98 5.12
C SER A 194 2.39 20.14 3.60
N GLY A 195 3.52 20.53 3.00
CA GLY A 195 3.62 20.92 1.58
C GLY A 195 3.17 22.36 1.32
N LEU A 196 2.72 23.11 2.34
CA LEU A 196 2.37 24.54 2.22
C LEU A 196 3.61 25.43 2.02
N ASP A 197 4.79 24.91 2.36
CA ASP A 197 6.10 25.49 2.05
C ASP A 197 6.50 25.36 0.56
N GLY A 198 5.67 24.70 -0.27
CA GLY A 198 5.93 24.44 -1.68
C GLY A 198 6.93 23.30 -1.93
N VAL A 199 7.33 22.56 -0.90
CA VAL A 199 8.35 21.51 -0.99
C VAL A 199 7.71 20.15 -1.27
N PHE A 200 7.43 19.88 -2.55
CA PHE A 200 6.81 18.63 -3.00
C PHE A 200 7.81 17.54 -3.43
N HIS A 201 9.11 17.82 -3.44
CA HIS A 201 10.13 16.89 -3.93
C HIS A 201 10.94 16.30 -2.77
N PRO A 202 10.70 15.05 -2.33
CA PRO A 202 11.35 14.47 -1.15
C PRO A 202 12.86 14.30 -1.27
N GLY A 203 13.39 14.28 -2.51
CA GLY A 203 14.81 14.09 -2.82
C GLY A 203 15.67 15.30 -3.16
N ASN A 204 15.15 16.53 -3.22
CA ASN A 204 15.97 17.66 -3.70
C ASN A 204 16.88 18.25 -2.60
N GLY A 205 16.78 17.74 -1.37
CA GLY A 205 17.53 18.21 -0.22
C GLY A 205 17.08 19.58 0.30
N VAL A 206 15.96 20.09 -0.21
CA VAL A 206 15.35 21.33 0.31
C VAL A 206 14.71 21.01 1.66
N PRO A 207 15.04 21.75 2.73
CA PRO A 207 14.38 21.58 4.01
C PRO A 207 12.89 21.85 3.88
N SER A 208 12.08 20.91 4.36
CA SER A 208 10.63 21.09 4.50
C SER A 208 10.25 21.39 5.95
N ASP A 209 9.00 21.79 6.16
CA ASP A 209 8.39 22.05 7.46
C ASP A 209 8.10 20.79 8.30
N GLY A 210 8.21 19.58 7.74
CA GLY A 210 8.01 18.32 8.46
C GLY A 210 9.27 17.67 9.03
N LEU A 211 9.19 16.36 9.26
CA LEU A 211 10.18 15.58 10.01
C LEU A 211 11.24 14.89 9.14
N CYS A 212 10.89 14.51 7.91
CA CYS A 212 11.68 13.59 7.10
C CYS A 212 11.91 14.08 5.67
N TYR A 213 13.16 14.44 5.36
CA TYR A 213 13.63 14.78 4.01
C TYR A 213 15.11 14.39 3.87
N VAL A 214 15.66 14.45 2.65
CA VAL A 214 17.07 14.15 2.42
C VAL A 214 17.96 15.11 3.20
N GLY A 215 18.88 14.58 4.01
CA GLY A 215 19.80 15.38 4.81
C GLY A 215 19.21 15.97 6.07
N ALA A 216 17.95 15.67 6.40
CA ALA A 216 17.33 16.12 7.65
C ALA A 216 18.16 15.65 8.86
N LYS A 217 18.31 16.53 9.85
CA LYS A 217 18.99 16.29 11.13
C LYS A 217 18.05 16.55 12.30
N MET A 218 16.80 16.09 12.15
CA MET A 218 15.71 16.35 13.08
C MET A 218 15.89 15.58 14.38
N LYS A 219 15.60 16.24 15.50
CA LYS A 219 15.47 15.63 16.82
C LYS A 219 14.12 15.96 17.46
N PHE A 220 13.75 15.22 18.51
CA PHE A 220 12.53 15.46 19.27
C PHE A 220 12.40 16.90 19.78
N ARG A 221 13.49 17.48 20.28
CA ARG A 221 13.51 18.87 20.77
C ARG A 221 13.22 19.93 19.70
N ASP A 222 13.39 19.57 18.43
CA ASP A 222 13.21 20.49 17.30
C ASP A 222 11.74 20.50 16.82
N VAL A 223 10.86 19.68 17.44
CA VAL A 223 9.42 19.62 17.17
C VAL A 223 8.69 20.48 18.20
N LEU A 224 8.43 21.72 17.83
CA LEU A 224 7.99 22.77 18.75
C LEU A 224 6.48 22.76 19.01
N ASP A 225 5.66 22.18 18.12
CA ASP A 225 4.21 21.96 18.38
C ASP A 225 3.94 20.85 19.40
N GLY A 226 4.96 20.07 19.74
CA GLY A 226 4.85 18.95 20.66
C GLY A 226 4.64 17.62 19.95
N THR A 227 5.21 16.57 20.54
CA THR A 227 5.23 15.22 19.94
C THR A 227 3.84 14.59 19.83
N SER A 228 2.90 15.00 20.70
CA SER A 228 1.50 14.56 20.69
C SER A 228 0.62 15.32 19.69
N HIS A 229 1.19 16.28 18.95
CA HIS A 229 0.47 17.13 18.00
C HIS A 229 1.00 16.95 16.57
N THR A 230 2.25 16.47 16.42
CA THR A 230 2.87 16.22 15.11
C THR A 230 2.72 14.77 14.67
N ILE A 231 2.20 14.57 13.46
CA ILE A 231 2.15 13.29 12.76
C ILE A 231 3.56 12.84 12.39
N ALA A 232 3.93 11.62 12.75
CA ALA A 232 5.16 10.96 12.33
C ALA A 232 4.94 10.11 11.08
N PHE A 233 3.86 9.32 11.05
CA PHE A 233 3.47 8.49 9.90
C PHE A 233 1.96 8.59 9.67
N ALA A 234 1.53 8.45 8.42
CA ALA A 234 0.13 8.33 8.07
C ALA A 234 -0.11 7.14 7.13
N GLU A 235 -1.32 6.60 7.14
CA GLU A 235 -1.74 5.61 6.15
C GLU A 235 -1.68 6.19 4.73
N SER A 236 -1.12 5.40 3.81
CA SER A 236 -1.12 5.66 2.38
C SER A 236 -1.13 4.32 1.68
N THR A 237 -2.09 4.10 0.79
CA THR A 237 -2.30 2.79 0.16
C THR A 237 -1.19 2.45 -0.84
N ILE A 238 -0.85 1.17 -0.89
CA ILE A 238 0.02 0.62 -1.92
C ILE A 238 -0.75 0.61 -3.26
N GLY A 239 -0.09 1.06 -4.31
CA GLY A 239 -0.69 1.22 -5.62
C GLY A 239 -1.11 -0.11 -6.27
N LEU A 240 -2.15 -0.07 -7.11
CA LEU A 240 -2.83 -1.28 -7.61
C LEU A 240 -2.24 -1.86 -8.90
N GLY A 241 -1.18 -1.28 -9.47
CA GLY A 241 -0.56 -1.87 -10.64
C GLY A 241 0.08 -0.89 -11.61
N LEU A 242 -0.15 -1.12 -12.90
CA LEU A 242 0.61 -0.52 -13.99
C LEU A 242 0.25 0.95 -14.23
N ASN A 243 1.24 1.71 -14.68
CA ASN A 243 1.07 3.10 -15.06
C ASN A 243 0.36 3.20 -16.42
N THR A 244 -0.51 4.20 -16.58
CA THR A 244 -1.14 4.55 -17.85
C THR A 244 -0.60 5.88 -18.34
N THR A 245 -0.54 6.03 -19.66
CA THR A 245 -0.14 7.29 -20.33
C THR A 245 -1.34 8.03 -20.90
N THR A 246 -2.52 7.79 -20.33
CA THR A 246 -3.79 8.40 -20.74
C THR A 246 -4.52 8.93 -19.51
N ALA A 247 -5.12 10.12 -19.64
CA ALA A 247 -5.94 10.70 -18.59
C ALA A 247 -7.22 9.89 -18.33
N GLU A 248 -7.72 9.22 -19.37
CA GLU A 248 -8.91 8.37 -19.31
C GLU A 248 -8.57 6.87 -19.33
N PRO A 249 -9.36 6.03 -18.63
CA PRO A 249 -10.44 6.41 -17.72
C PRO A 249 -9.90 7.03 -16.42
N LYS A 250 -10.71 7.88 -15.76
CA LYS A 250 -10.42 8.30 -14.37
C LYS A 250 -10.24 7.08 -13.46
N MET A 251 -9.11 7.02 -12.75
CA MET A 251 -8.78 5.92 -11.84
C MET A 251 -9.12 6.28 -10.37
N ASP A 252 -9.30 5.26 -9.52
CA ASP A 252 -9.52 5.46 -8.07
C ASP A 252 -8.27 6.07 -7.43
N GLY A 253 -8.40 7.26 -6.83
CA GLY A 253 -7.33 7.97 -6.13
C GLY A 253 -6.75 7.19 -4.93
N ARG A 254 -7.46 6.20 -4.38
CA ARG A 254 -6.94 5.26 -3.37
C ARG A 254 -6.13 4.12 -3.95
N GLY A 255 -6.11 3.93 -5.26
CA GLY A 255 -5.25 2.94 -5.93
C GLY A 255 -4.18 3.53 -6.84
N TYR A 256 -4.38 4.78 -7.28
CA TYR A 256 -3.53 5.45 -8.27
C TYR A 256 -3.27 6.91 -7.88
N ALA A 257 -2.12 7.42 -8.30
CA ALA A 257 -1.82 8.86 -8.33
C ALA A 257 -1.98 9.38 -9.76
N ALA A 258 -2.39 10.62 -9.95
CA ALA A 258 -2.43 11.26 -11.26
C ALA A 258 -1.02 11.73 -11.68
N ALA A 259 -0.58 11.36 -12.87
CA ALA A 259 0.59 11.97 -13.51
C ALA A 259 0.14 13.29 -14.15
N VAL A 260 0.66 14.42 -13.69
CA VAL A 260 0.24 15.74 -14.14
C VAL A 260 1.32 16.43 -14.97
N SER A 261 0.95 17.38 -15.82
CA SER A 261 1.87 18.13 -16.68
C SER A 261 2.75 19.14 -15.93
N SER A 262 2.38 19.51 -14.70
CA SER A 262 3.18 20.32 -13.78
C SER A 262 2.68 20.16 -12.33
N VAL A 263 3.46 20.60 -11.35
CA VAL A 263 3.02 20.84 -9.96
C VAL A 263 3.18 22.33 -9.60
N GLY A 264 2.76 23.20 -10.51
CA GLY A 264 2.80 24.66 -10.32
C GLY A 264 1.54 25.20 -9.64
N ALA A 265 1.57 26.49 -9.29
CA ALA A 265 0.48 27.17 -8.57
C ALA A 265 -0.94 26.86 -9.09
N PRO A 266 -1.24 26.89 -10.40
CA PRO A 266 -2.62 26.67 -10.88
C PRO A 266 -3.22 25.32 -10.47
N VAL A 267 -2.45 24.23 -10.57
CA VAL A 267 -2.94 22.88 -10.22
C VAL A 267 -2.96 22.67 -8.70
N ILE A 268 -2.01 23.27 -7.99
CA ILE A 268 -1.87 23.16 -6.52
C ILE A 268 -2.98 23.95 -5.81
N GLU A 269 -3.31 25.14 -6.30
CA GLU A 269 -4.43 25.96 -5.83
C GLU A 269 -5.78 25.28 -6.10
N ALA A 270 -5.95 24.72 -7.31
CA ALA A 270 -7.14 23.94 -7.65
C ALA A 270 -7.30 22.71 -6.75
N ALA A 271 -6.20 22.01 -6.46
CA ALA A 271 -6.19 20.88 -5.54
C ALA A 271 -6.62 21.28 -4.12
N ALA A 272 -6.12 22.41 -3.59
CA ALA A 272 -6.53 22.92 -2.27
C ALA A 272 -8.02 23.29 -2.21
N GLN A 273 -8.58 23.77 -3.32
CA GLN A 273 -9.99 24.14 -3.44
C GLN A 273 -10.91 22.95 -3.78
N ASN A 274 -10.37 21.73 -3.89
CA ASN A 274 -11.07 20.55 -4.39
C ASN A 274 -11.70 20.73 -5.79
N ASP A 275 -11.13 21.60 -6.64
CA ASP A 275 -11.58 21.83 -8.02
C ASP A 275 -11.01 20.77 -8.97
N TYR A 276 -11.65 19.60 -8.96
CA TYR A 276 -11.23 18.47 -9.79
C TYR A 276 -11.25 18.78 -11.30
N PRO A 277 -12.26 19.46 -11.89
CA PRO A 277 -12.24 19.80 -13.32
C PRO A 277 -10.98 20.56 -13.76
N VAL A 278 -10.49 21.50 -12.94
CA VAL A 278 -9.22 22.18 -13.24
C VAL A 278 -8.06 21.21 -13.12
N VAL A 279 -7.97 20.43 -12.02
CA VAL A 279 -6.91 19.42 -11.84
C VAL A 279 -6.87 18.42 -13.01
N GLU A 280 -8.02 17.95 -13.47
CA GLU A 280 -8.20 16.99 -14.56
C GLU A 280 -7.57 17.48 -15.87
N SER A 281 -7.66 18.79 -16.16
CA SER A 281 -7.02 19.37 -17.34
C SER A 281 -5.49 19.27 -17.34
N PHE A 282 -4.87 19.02 -16.19
CA PHE A 282 -3.43 18.80 -16.06
C PHE A 282 -3.06 17.31 -16.10
N ILE A 283 -4.01 16.38 -15.96
CA ILE A 283 -3.74 14.95 -15.92
C ILE A 283 -3.30 14.45 -17.31
N THR A 284 -2.18 13.76 -17.33
CA THR A 284 -1.56 13.16 -18.53
C THR A 284 -1.56 11.63 -18.48
N GLY A 285 -1.81 11.05 -17.31
CA GLY A 285 -1.75 9.62 -17.07
C GLY A 285 -2.06 9.27 -15.62
N TRP A 286 -2.03 7.98 -15.29
CA TRP A 286 -2.19 7.49 -13.94
C TRP A 286 -1.02 6.60 -13.54
N ASN A 287 -0.60 6.72 -12.29
CA ASN A 287 0.53 6.03 -11.71
C ASN A 287 0.01 5.04 -10.65
N GLY A 288 0.12 3.74 -10.93
CA GLY A 288 -0.28 2.66 -10.02
C GLY A 288 0.84 2.18 -9.12
N SER A 289 1.98 2.89 -9.09
CA SER A 289 3.18 2.55 -8.32
C SER A 289 3.28 3.26 -6.97
N ARG A 290 2.18 3.83 -6.43
CA ARG A 290 2.24 4.53 -5.13
C ARG A 290 2.75 3.60 -4.04
N GLN A 291 3.65 4.10 -3.18
CA GLN A 291 4.13 3.41 -1.98
C GLN A 291 4.71 1.99 -2.19
N HIS A 292 4.99 1.58 -3.43
CA HIS A 292 5.38 0.20 -3.75
C HIS A 292 6.85 -0.12 -3.50
N TYR A 293 7.60 0.83 -2.91
CA TYR A 293 9.04 0.70 -2.72
C TYR A 293 9.49 1.15 -1.33
N TRP A 294 9.37 0.28 -0.32
CA TRP A 294 9.68 0.67 1.06
C TRP A 294 11.16 1.00 1.29
N LEU A 295 12.10 0.41 0.53
CA LEU A 295 13.54 0.62 0.72
C LEU A 295 13.99 2.05 0.38
N ARG A 296 13.34 2.66 -0.63
CA ARG A 296 13.78 3.91 -1.27
C ARG A 296 12.76 5.02 -1.08
N GLY A 297 13.16 6.17 -0.53
CA GLY A 297 12.18 7.20 -0.13
C GLY A 297 12.11 8.47 -0.97
N SER A 298 13.10 8.84 -1.78
CA SER A 298 13.07 10.10 -2.55
C SER A 298 12.38 10.01 -3.91
N VAL A 299 11.85 8.84 -4.23
CA VAL A 299 11.11 8.60 -5.46
C VAL A 299 9.61 8.85 -5.26
N PRO A 300 8.85 9.20 -6.31
CA PRO A 300 7.40 9.43 -6.20
C PRO A 300 6.65 8.27 -5.54
N ASN A 301 7.13 7.05 -5.79
CA ASN A 301 6.63 5.79 -5.29
C ASN A 301 7.16 5.35 -3.90
N GLY A 302 8.00 6.16 -3.26
CA GLY A 302 8.64 5.86 -1.98
C GLY A 302 7.83 6.33 -0.76
N PRO A 303 8.18 5.88 0.46
CA PRO A 303 7.33 6.02 1.64
C PRO A 303 7.58 7.24 2.51
N VAL A 304 7.89 8.35 1.84
CA VAL A 304 7.89 9.68 2.43
C VAL A 304 6.78 10.46 1.75
N MET A 305 5.95 11.17 2.50
CA MET A 305 4.76 11.83 1.97
C MET A 305 4.52 13.17 2.66
N ASN A 306 3.79 14.06 2.01
CA ASN A 306 3.27 15.28 2.62
C ASN A 306 1.77 15.18 2.90
N GLY A 307 1.30 16.03 3.78
CA GLY A 307 -0.11 16.16 4.17
C GLY A 307 -0.89 17.17 3.36
N TYR A 308 -0.47 17.53 2.14
CA TYR A 308 -1.08 18.65 1.42
C TYR A 308 -2.58 18.42 1.15
N LEU A 309 -2.95 17.19 0.77
CA LEU A 309 -4.34 16.79 0.63
C LEU A 309 -4.85 16.20 1.94
N THR A 310 -6.10 16.50 2.29
CA THR A 310 -6.79 15.91 3.44
C THR A 310 -7.00 14.38 3.26
N PRO A 311 -7.29 13.65 4.36
CA PRO A 311 -7.55 12.22 4.32
C PRO A 311 -8.58 11.82 3.27
N ASN A 312 -8.24 10.80 2.49
CA ASN A 312 -9.08 10.25 1.41
C ASN A 312 -9.64 11.31 0.44
N SER A 313 -8.91 12.42 0.23
CA SER A 313 -9.33 13.54 -0.63
C SER A 313 -9.90 13.08 -1.99
N TYR A 314 -10.93 13.78 -2.46
CA TYR A 314 -11.47 13.56 -3.80
C TYR A 314 -10.45 13.84 -4.91
N ILE A 315 -9.51 14.76 -4.66
CA ILE A 315 -8.38 15.01 -5.55
C ILE A 315 -7.38 13.86 -5.41
N PRO A 316 -6.95 13.20 -6.52
CA PRO A 316 -5.94 12.16 -6.44
C PRO A 316 -4.58 12.74 -6.04
N ASP A 317 -3.68 11.91 -5.53
CA ASP A 317 -2.30 12.33 -5.33
C ASP A 317 -1.71 12.75 -6.69
N LEU A 318 -0.95 13.84 -6.75
CA LEU A 318 -0.42 14.39 -7.99
C LEU A 318 1.07 14.09 -8.09
N THR A 319 1.53 13.64 -9.25
CA THR A 319 2.95 13.35 -9.49
C THR A 319 3.46 14.06 -10.74
N PHE A 320 4.60 14.72 -10.64
CA PHE A 320 5.30 15.31 -11.77
C PHE A 320 6.80 15.09 -11.61
N ARG A 321 7.37 14.27 -12.50
CA ARG A 321 8.77 13.82 -12.38
C ARG A 321 8.99 13.18 -11.00
N SER A 322 9.79 13.81 -10.15
CA SER A 322 10.10 13.35 -8.79
C SER A 322 9.31 14.09 -7.69
N ALA A 323 8.54 15.11 -8.06
CA ALA A 323 7.66 15.83 -7.14
C ALA A 323 6.35 15.07 -6.97
N LYS A 324 5.80 15.12 -5.74
CA LYS A 324 4.50 14.55 -5.42
C LYS A 324 3.74 15.39 -4.39
N VAL A 325 2.45 15.51 -4.64
CA VAL A 325 1.46 16.12 -3.74
C VAL A 325 0.58 14.98 -3.27
N THR A 326 0.55 14.73 -1.97
CA THR A 326 -0.06 13.51 -1.43
C THR A 326 -1.12 13.84 -0.39
N GLY A 327 -2.03 12.89 -0.18
CA GLY A 327 -2.88 12.81 0.99
C GLY A 327 -2.76 11.46 1.67
N ALA A 328 -3.22 11.38 2.91
CA ALA A 328 -3.42 10.09 3.57
C ALA A 328 -4.51 9.31 2.85
N ARG A 329 -4.29 8.01 2.63
CA ARG A 329 -5.21 7.12 1.88
C ARG A 329 -5.43 5.86 2.68
N SER A 330 -6.69 5.45 2.81
CA SER A 330 -7.07 4.20 3.48
C SER A 330 -8.30 3.57 2.83
N TYR A 331 -8.44 2.26 3.01
CA TYR A 331 -9.67 1.53 2.69
C TYR A 331 -10.60 1.37 3.90
N HIS A 332 -10.17 1.84 5.08
CA HIS A 332 -11.07 2.01 6.20
C HIS A 332 -12.14 3.06 5.86
N THR A 333 -13.38 2.80 6.25
CA THR A 333 -14.49 3.67 5.87
C THR A 333 -14.42 4.99 6.63
N GLY A 334 -14.36 6.11 5.89
CA GLY A 334 -14.51 7.48 6.43
C GLY A 334 -13.32 7.98 7.25
N THR A 335 -12.23 7.21 7.33
CA THR A 335 -11.09 7.53 8.18
C THR A 335 -9.78 7.05 7.59
N VAL A 336 -8.70 7.69 8.02
CA VAL A 336 -7.32 7.20 7.90
C VAL A 336 -6.73 7.08 9.30
N LYS A 337 -5.70 6.26 9.45
CA LYS A 337 -4.93 6.23 10.69
C LYS A 337 -3.65 7.06 10.56
N VAL A 338 -3.32 7.74 11.65
CA VAL A 338 -2.06 8.46 11.79
C VAL A 338 -1.37 8.03 13.08
N LEU A 339 -0.05 7.96 13.02
CA LEU A 339 0.85 7.80 14.15
C LEU A 339 1.43 9.16 14.49
N LEU A 340 1.22 9.61 15.71
CA LEU A 340 1.84 10.83 16.23
C LEU A 340 3.25 10.53 16.75
N LEU A 341 4.08 11.57 16.84
CA LEU A 341 5.49 11.44 17.20
C LEU A 341 5.71 10.96 18.66
N ASP A 342 4.69 11.05 19.52
CA ASP A 342 4.68 10.47 20.87
C ASP A 342 4.37 8.96 20.90
N GLY A 343 4.10 8.35 19.74
CA GLY A 343 3.78 6.93 19.60
C GLY A 343 2.29 6.60 19.69
N SER A 344 1.42 7.58 19.93
CA SER A 344 -0.03 7.38 19.91
C SER A 344 -0.57 7.25 18.48
N VAL A 345 -1.63 6.45 18.31
CA VAL A 345 -2.29 6.24 17.01
C VAL A 345 -3.71 6.76 17.09
N GLN A 346 -4.08 7.58 16.11
CA GLN A 346 -5.40 8.20 16.03
C GLN A 346 -6.08 7.86 14.70
N ASN A 347 -7.42 7.82 14.72
CA ASN A 347 -8.21 7.80 13.49
C ASN A 347 -8.60 9.24 13.17
N VAL A 348 -8.27 9.71 11.97
CA VAL A 348 -8.63 11.04 11.47
C VAL A 348 -9.71 10.85 10.42
N THR A 349 -10.79 11.62 10.51
CA THR A 349 -11.92 11.51 9.56
C THR A 349 -11.62 12.19 8.23
N ASP A 350 -12.30 11.77 7.18
CA ASP A 350 -12.23 12.40 5.85
C ASP A 350 -12.74 13.86 5.85
N SER A 351 -13.46 14.25 6.91
CA SER A 351 -14.05 15.57 7.09
C SER A 351 -13.26 16.48 8.03
N VAL A 352 -12.01 16.12 8.36
CA VAL A 352 -11.13 16.96 9.18
C VAL A 352 -10.95 18.34 8.53
N ASP A 353 -10.91 19.38 9.36
CA ASP A 353 -10.58 20.72 8.89
C ASP A 353 -9.16 20.75 8.29
N ALA A 354 -9.01 21.42 7.15
CA ALA A 354 -7.76 21.43 6.41
C ALA A 354 -6.62 22.11 7.19
N ASP A 355 -6.92 23.18 7.93
CA ASP A 355 -5.91 23.91 8.71
C ASP A 355 -5.43 23.05 9.89
N VAL A 356 -6.35 22.37 10.57
CA VAL A 356 -6.04 21.41 11.66
C VAL A 356 -5.22 20.23 11.13
N TRP A 357 -5.56 19.73 9.95
CA TRP A 357 -4.80 18.68 9.28
C TRP A 357 -3.39 19.15 8.97
N HIS A 358 -3.23 20.27 8.26
CA HIS A 358 -1.92 20.79 7.85
C HIS A 358 -1.02 21.12 9.04
N ALA A 359 -1.57 21.72 10.10
CA ALA A 359 -0.87 21.96 11.35
C ALA A 359 -0.21 20.69 11.90
N SER A 360 -0.95 19.57 11.86
CA SER A 360 -0.46 18.29 12.36
C SER A 360 0.69 17.69 11.53
N TRP A 361 0.97 18.21 10.33
CA TRP A 361 2.10 17.78 9.50
C TRP A 361 3.34 18.66 9.66
N THR A 362 3.26 19.78 10.38
CA THR A 362 4.41 20.65 10.63
C THR A 362 5.11 20.30 11.95
N LYS A 363 6.33 20.82 12.11
CA LYS A 363 7.08 20.81 13.38
C LYS A 363 7.08 22.18 14.08
N HIS A 364 6.43 23.18 13.49
CA HIS A 364 6.59 24.59 13.84
C HIS A 364 5.54 25.11 14.84
N GLY A 365 5.99 25.25 16.09
CA GLY A 365 5.29 25.86 17.23
C GLY A 365 4.48 27.11 16.90
N GLY A 366 3.17 26.96 16.70
CA GLY A 366 2.28 28.10 16.47
C GLY A 366 0.81 27.78 16.21
N GLU A 367 0.48 26.52 15.96
CA GLU A 367 -0.89 26.11 15.65
C GLU A 367 -1.67 25.80 16.94
N ILE A 368 -2.92 26.27 17.02
CA ILE A 368 -3.74 26.18 18.24
C ILE A 368 -4.52 24.85 18.30
N GLU A 369 -4.80 24.25 17.15
CA GLU A 369 -5.57 23.01 17.01
C GLU A 369 -4.86 22.03 16.06
N THR A 370 -4.83 20.75 16.43
CA THR A 370 -4.25 19.66 15.62
C THR A 370 -5.19 18.46 15.63
N VAL A 371 -4.91 17.39 14.87
CA VAL A 371 -5.78 16.21 14.83
C VAL A 371 -6.02 15.59 16.21
N SER A 372 -5.10 15.80 17.15
CA SER A 372 -5.20 15.34 18.53
C SER A 372 -6.12 16.18 19.43
N SER A 373 -6.54 17.37 19.00
CA SER A 373 -7.51 18.20 19.74
C SER A 373 -8.97 17.91 19.39
N LEU A 374 -9.21 16.99 18.44
CA LEU A 374 -10.54 16.64 17.92
C LEU A 374 -11.24 15.50 18.68
#